data_AF-A0A9P8PPV6-F1
#
_entry.id   AF-A0A9P8PPV6-F1
#
_cell.length_a   1.000
_cell.length_b   1.000
_cell.length_c   1.000
_cell.angle_alpha   90.00
_cell.angle_beta   90.00
_cell.angle_gamma   90.00
#
_symmetry.space_group_name_H-M   'P 1'
#
loop_
_entity.id
_entity.type
_entity.pdbx_description
1 polymer ?
#
loop_
_entity_poly.entity_id
_entity_poly.type
_entity_poly.pdbx_seq_one_letter_code
_entity_poly.pdbx_strand_id
1 'polypeptide(L)'
;MTTYTSNMNIENIRKDDKINDKLHSKSNSVIGKPIKPKITRNRVSMLSEDDKKRHHIKSEHKRRAAIRDAFEKLVSIVPELSQDDVRSEITILSQSAKFLSELQKEHLNLLEQLKIQNVSVDENLIVEIPKFSTNKISRDDDP
;
A
#
# COMPACT_ATOMS: atom_id res chain seq x y z
N MET A 1 24.07 -17.06 -15.93
CA MET A 1 23.21 -18.07 -15.28
C MET A 1 21.99 -17.37 -14.71
N THR A 2 20.91 -17.32 -15.47
CA THR A 2 19.62 -16.74 -15.08
C THR A 2 18.86 -17.75 -14.23
N THR A 3 18.69 -17.49 -12.94
CA THR A 3 17.86 -18.34 -12.08
C THR A 3 16.39 -18.03 -12.34
N TYR A 4 15.83 -18.81 -13.26
CA TYR A 4 14.39 -18.94 -13.50
C TYR A 4 13.75 -19.46 -12.22
N THR A 5 13.20 -18.57 -11.39
CA THR A 5 12.49 -18.97 -10.18
C THR A 5 11.14 -19.52 -10.61
N SER A 6 11.08 -20.84 -10.56
CA SER A 6 9.95 -21.69 -10.92
C SER A 6 8.62 -21.17 -10.37
N ASN A 7 7.62 -21.18 -11.25
CA ASN A 7 6.21 -20.95 -10.96
C ASN A 7 5.75 -21.79 -9.76
N MET A 8 5.60 -21.16 -8.59
CA MET A 8 4.80 -21.73 -7.51
C MET A 8 3.34 -21.41 -7.80
N ASN A 9 2.69 -22.34 -8.49
CA ASN A 9 1.24 -22.41 -8.62
C ASN A 9 0.66 -22.63 -7.22
N ILE A 10 0.22 -21.56 -6.55
CA ILE A 10 -0.49 -21.63 -5.25
C ILE A 10 -1.95 -21.23 -5.51
N GLU A 11 -2.58 -21.88 -6.48
CA GLU A 11 -4.02 -22.07 -6.47
C GLU A 11 -4.33 -23.22 -5.53
N ASN A 12 -4.55 -22.91 -4.24
CA ASN A 12 -5.41 -23.68 -3.30
C ASN A 12 -5.26 -23.17 -1.86
N ILE A 13 -5.62 -21.91 -1.58
CA ILE A 13 -5.99 -21.46 -0.22
C ILE A 13 -7.27 -20.63 -0.31
N ARG A 14 -8.33 -21.26 -0.82
CA ARG A 14 -9.70 -20.76 -0.74
C ARG A 14 -10.67 -21.92 -0.49
N LYS A 15 -10.50 -22.65 0.61
CA LYS A 15 -11.59 -23.42 1.22
C LYS A 15 -11.42 -23.34 2.73
N ASP A 16 -12.50 -22.86 3.37
CA ASP A 16 -12.77 -22.94 4.80
C ASP A 16 -12.09 -21.92 5.70
N ASP A 17 -12.69 -20.73 5.75
CA ASP A 17 -12.88 -20.00 7.02
C ASP A 17 -14.13 -19.11 6.87
N LYS A 18 -15.30 -19.73 7.06
CA LYS A 18 -16.53 -19.01 7.35
C LYS A 18 -16.35 -18.28 8.69
N ILE A 19 -16.42 -16.96 8.63
CA ILE A 19 -16.95 -16.01 9.62
C ILE A 19 -17.44 -16.67 10.93
N ASN A 20 -16.86 -16.26 12.06
CA ASN A 20 -17.56 -16.30 13.34
C ASN A 20 -17.59 -14.90 13.98
N ASP A 21 -18.26 -13.98 13.31
CA ASP A 21 -18.81 -12.78 13.93
C ASP A 21 -20.05 -13.20 14.72
N LYS A 22 -19.87 -13.58 15.99
CA LYS A 22 -21.00 -13.76 16.93
C LYS A 22 -20.79 -12.93 18.18
N LEU A 23 -21.11 -11.65 18.05
CA LEU A 23 -21.60 -10.79 19.12
C LEU A 23 -22.87 -11.41 19.72
N HIS A 24 -22.84 -11.83 21.00
CA HIS A 24 -24.00 -12.06 21.88
C HIS A 24 -23.55 -11.58 23.26
N SER A 25 -24.08 -10.47 23.81
CA SER A 25 -25.43 -10.21 24.33
C SER A 25 -25.28 -9.96 25.83
N LYS A 26 -25.66 -8.76 26.28
CA LYS A 26 -25.85 -8.41 27.69
C LYS A 26 -26.77 -9.44 28.37
N SER A 27 -26.37 -9.94 29.54
CA SER A 27 -27.30 -10.30 30.62
C SER A 27 -26.56 -10.35 31.96
N ASN A 28 -27.17 -9.74 32.98
CA ASN A 28 -26.68 -9.61 34.34
C ASN A 28 -27.06 -10.83 35.20
N SER A 29 -26.19 -11.10 36.18
CA SER A 29 -26.42 -11.70 37.52
C SER A 29 -27.06 -13.09 37.65
N VAL A 30 -26.37 -14.01 38.34
CA VAL A 30 -26.65 -14.48 39.73
C VAL A 30 -25.95 -15.83 39.97
N ILE A 31 -25.00 -15.82 40.92
CA ILE A 31 -24.62 -16.83 41.94
C ILE A 31 -24.48 -18.32 41.53
N GLY A 32 -23.27 -18.87 41.73
CA GLY A 32 -23.00 -20.32 41.85
C GLY A 32 -21.70 -20.77 41.17
N LYS A 33 -20.55 -20.73 41.86
CA LYS A 33 -19.23 -21.13 41.31
C LYS A 33 -18.87 -22.58 41.70
N PRO A 34 -18.76 -23.54 40.76
CA PRO A 34 -17.78 -24.61 40.88
C PRO A 34 -16.43 -24.11 40.38
N ILE A 35 -15.37 -24.39 41.15
CA ILE A 35 -13.99 -23.97 40.92
C ILE A 35 -13.49 -24.68 39.65
N LYS A 36 -13.47 -23.97 38.52
CA LYS A 36 -12.76 -24.40 37.30
C LYS A 36 -11.27 -24.12 37.49
N PRO A 37 -10.36 -25.05 37.11
CA PRO A 37 -8.93 -24.84 37.30
C PRO A 37 -8.51 -23.55 36.62
N LYS A 38 -7.80 -22.73 37.39
CA LYS A 38 -7.32 -21.40 37.05
C LYS A 38 -6.28 -21.55 35.94
N ILE A 39 -6.74 -21.59 34.68
CA ILE A 39 -5.86 -21.51 33.50
C ILE A 39 -5.07 -20.22 33.66
N THR A 40 -3.80 -20.42 33.97
CA THR A 40 -2.82 -19.37 34.20
C THR A 40 -2.79 -18.46 32.98
N ARG A 41 -2.79 -17.16 33.25
CA ARG A 41 -2.72 -16.11 32.24
C ARG A 41 -1.30 -16.06 31.66
N ASN A 42 -0.94 -17.09 30.91
CA ASN A 42 0.30 -17.16 30.16
C ASN A 42 0.04 -17.42 28.67
N ARG A 43 -0.98 -16.74 28.11
CA ARG A 43 -1.21 -16.70 26.65
C ARG A 43 -0.50 -15.51 26.00
N VAL A 44 0.57 -15.04 26.62
CA VAL A 44 1.43 -13.98 26.11
C VAL A 44 2.80 -14.59 25.94
N SER A 45 3.06 -15.34 24.86
CA SER A 45 4.42 -15.46 24.28
C SER A 45 4.68 -16.56 23.23
N MET A 46 3.76 -17.44 22.83
CA MET A 46 4.16 -18.50 21.88
C MET A 46 3.14 -18.69 20.76
N LEU A 47 3.12 -17.73 19.82
CA LEU A 47 2.97 -18.15 18.43
C LEU A 47 4.07 -19.18 18.20
N SER A 48 3.70 -20.43 17.85
CA SER A 48 4.67 -21.45 17.48
C SER A 48 5.58 -20.87 16.38
N GLU A 49 6.82 -21.35 16.26
CA GLU A 49 7.67 -20.96 15.13
C GLU A 49 6.97 -21.22 13.78
N ASP A 50 6.14 -22.26 13.72
CA ASP A 50 5.28 -22.53 12.56
C ASP A 50 4.20 -21.46 12.38
N ASP A 51 3.59 -20.97 13.46
CA ASP A 51 2.55 -19.93 13.40
C ASP A 51 3.15 -18.59 12.98
N LYS A 52 4.33 -18.25 13.50
CA LYS A 52 5.11 -17.07 13.10
C LYS A 52 5.45 -17.13 11.62
N LYS A 53 5.92 -18.28 11.14
CA LYS A 53 6.23 -18.50 9.71
C LYS A 53 4.99 -18.31 8.85
N ARG A 54 3.86 -18.93 9.21
CA ARG A 54 2.59 -18.76 8.46
C ARG A 54 2.13 -17.30 8.46
N HIS A 55 2.17 -16.62 9.61
CA HIS A 55 1.77 -15.23 9.72
C HIS A 55 2.70 -14.29 8.93
N HIS A 56 4.01 -14.51 8.99
CA HIS A 56 4.99 -13.75 8.22
C HIS A 56 4.73 -13.86 6.72
N ILE A 57 4.55 -15.08 6.19
CA ILE A 57 4.24 -15.29 4.77
C ILE A 57 2.92 -14.60 4.38
N LYS A 58 1.88 -14.72 5.21
CA LYS A 58 0.59 -14.06 4.96
C LYS A 58 0.72 -12.54 4.97
N SER A 59 1.43 -11.98 5.95
CA SER A 59 1.66 -10.54 6.07
C SER A 59 2.45 -10.01 4.87
N GLU A 60 3.49 -10.73 4.45
CA GLU A 60 4.30 -10.35 3.29
C GLU A 60 3.50 -10.45 1.99
N HIS A 61 2.67 -11.48 1.83
CA HIS A 61 1.80 -11.60 0.66
C HIS A 61 0.81 -10.43 0.59
N LYS A 62 0.18 -10.07 1.72
CA LYS A 62 -0.70 -8.89 1.80
C LYS A 62 0.05 -7.61 1.48
N ARG A 63 1.27 -7.43 2.02
CA ARG A 63 2.11 -6.27 1.72
C ARG A 63 2.39 -6.15 0.23
N ARG A 64 2.81 -7.25 -0.41
CA ARG A 64 3.11 -7.28 -1.85
C ARG A 64 1.87 -7.07 -2.71
N ALA A 65 0.72 -7.62 -2.32
CA ALA A 65 -0.55 -7.37 -3.01
C ALA A 65 -0.89 -5.86 -2.99
N ALA A 66 -0.85 -5.23 -1.82
CA ALA A 66 -1.12 -3.79 -1.71
C ALA A 66 -0.16 -2.93 -2.55
N ILE A 67 1.12 -3.31 -2.65
CA ILE A 67 2.08 -2.61 -3.51
C ILE A 67 1.69 -2.77 -4.99
N ARG A 68 1.33 -3.97 -5.45
CA ARG A 68 0.89 -4.20 -6.84
C ARG A 68 -0.38 -3.40 -7.17
N ASP A 69 -1.37 -3.42 -6.28
CA ASP A 69 -2.61 -2.66 -6.47
C ASP A 69 -2.34 -1.15 -6.62
N ALA A 70 -1.35 -0.62 -5.88
CA ALA A 70 -0.92 0.76 -6.02
C ALA A 70 -0.26 1.04 -7.38
N PHE A 71 0.56 0.13 -7.90
CA PHE A 71 1.14 0.24 -9.24
C PHE A 71 0.08 0.14 -10.35
N GLU A 72 -0.88 -0.76 -10.23
CA GLU A 72 -2.02 -0.85 -11.16
C GLU A 72 -2.82 0.45 -11.20
N LYS A 73 -3.03 1.08 -10.04
CA LYS A 73 -3.66 2.41 -9.97
C LYS A 73 -2.84 3.48 -10.70
N LEU A 74 -1.51 3.48 -10.57
CA LEU A 74 -0.66 4.43 -11.31
C LEU A 74 -0.82 4.24 -12.82
N VAL A 75 -0.79 3.00 -13.31
CA VAL A 75 -0.99 2.68 -14.73
C VAL A 75 -2.37 3.15 -15.21
N SER A 76 -3.41 3.07 -14.38
CA SER A 76 -4.75 3.53 -14.77
C SER A 76 -4.91 5.05 -14.88
N ILE A 77 -4.06 5.82 -14.20
CA ILE A 77 -4.16 7.29 -14.14
C ILE A 77 -3.23 7.97 -15.14
N VAL A 78 -2.04 7.40 -15.35
CA VAL A 78 -1.02 8.01 -16.22
C VAL A 78 -1.31 7.63 -17.69
N PRO A 79 -1.66 8.59 -18.55
CA PRO A 79 -2.09 8.29 -19.93
C PRO A 79 -1.00 7.64 -20.79
N GLU A 80 0.27 7.92 -20.49
CA GLU A 80 1.42 7.39 -21.23
C GLU A 80 1.77 5.94 -20.87
N LEU A 81 1.15 5.36 -19.83
CA LEU A 81 1.37 3.97 -19.45
C LEU A 81 0.29 3.07 -20.06
N SER A 82 0.72 2.06 -20.82
CA SER A 82 -0.18 1.03 -21.35
C SER A 82 -0.23 -0.19 -20.44
N GLN A 83 -1.26 -1.04 -20.57
CA GLN A 83 -1.32 -2.30 -19.80
C GLN A 83 -0.12 -3.24 -20.07
N ASP A 84 0.57 -3.05 -21.19
CA ASP A 84 1.80 -3.77 -21.52
C ASP A 84 3.02 -3.29 -20.72
N ASP A 85 3.00 -2.07 -20.19
CA ASP A 85 4.08 -1.45 -19.39
C ASP A 85 4.04 -1.87 -17.91
N VAL A 86 3.05 -2.67 -17.50
CA VAL A 86 2.91 -3.21 -16.13
C VAL A 86 4.15 -4.02 -15.71
N ARG A 87 5.00 -4.42 -16.66
CA ARG A 87 6.17 -5.27 -16.44
C ARG A 87 7.37 -4.56 -15.81
N SER A 88 7.48 -3.23 -15.86
CA SER A 88 8.64 -2.52 -15.32
C SER A 88 8.26 -1.44 -14.30
N GLU A 89 8.40 -1.77 -13.01
CA GLU A 89 8.18 -0.86 -11.88
C GLU A 89 8.92 0.49 -12.05
N ILE A 90 10.17 0.45 -12.54
CA ILE A 90 10.99 1.65 -12.78
C ILE A 90 10.37 2.56 -13.86
N THR A 91 9.84 1.96 -14.94
CA THR A 91 9.17 2.71 -16.01
C THR A 91 7.89 3.35 -15.51
N ILE A 92 7.10 2.63 -14.71
CA ILE A 92 5.87 3.18 -14.12
C ILE A 92 6.19 4.39 -13.22
N LEU A 93 7.22 4.30 -12.37
CA LEU A 93 7.60 5.38 -11.47
C LEU A 93 8.15 6.60 -12.22
N SER A 94 9.09 6.37 -13.15
CA SER A 94 9.63 7.43 -14.02
C SER A 94 8.50 8.09 -14.83
N GLN A 95 7.61 7.21 -15.31
CA GLN A 95 6.35 7.43 -16.00
C GLN A 95 5.54 8.55 -15.34
N SER A 96 5.17 8.19 -14.11
CA SER A 96 4.31 8.94 -13.20
C SER A 96 4.97 10.24 -12.76
N ALA A 97 6.28 10.23 -12.48
CA ALA A 97 7.00 11.43 -12.05
C ALA A 97 7.05 12.50 -13.15
N LYS A 98 7.26 12.08 -14.41
CA LYS A 98 7.20 12.97 -15.57
C LYS A 98 5.80 13.59 -15.71
N PHE A 99 4.76 12.76 -15.72
CA PHE A 99 3.38 13.22 -15.84
C PHE A 99 2.98 14.20 -14.71
N LEU A 100 3.38 13.93 -13.47
CA LEU A 100 3.14 14.84 -12.34
C LEU A 100 3.79 16.22 -12.56
N SER A 101 5.01 16.25 -13.12
CA SER A 101 5.74 17.48 -13.41
C SER A 101 5.05 18.28 -14.52
N GLU A 102 4.49 17.60 -15.52
CA GLU A 102 3.72 18.22 -16.61
C GLU A 102 2.41 18.82 -16.10
N LEU A 103 1.65 18.08 -15.30
CA LEU A 103 0.42 18.59 -14.66
C LEU A 103 0.67 19.85 -13.82
N GLN A 104 1.78 19.87 -13.08
CA GLN A 104 2.18 21.04 -12.30
C GLN A 104 2.46 22.25 -13.18
N LYS A 105 3.17 22.05 -14.31
CA LYS A 105 3.46 23.11 -15.27
C LYS A 105 2.18 23.63 -15.92
N GLU A 106 1.28 22.75 -16.33
CA GLU A 106 -0.01 23.13 -16.91
C GLU A 106 -0.87 23.91 -15.92
N HIS A 107 -0.92 23.45 -14.67
CA HIS A 107 -1.63 24.14 -13.60
C HIS A 107 -1.12 25.59 -13.42
N LEU A 108 0.19 25.79 -13.38
CA LEU A 108 0.78 27.14 -13.29
C LEU A 108 0.45 28.02 -14.50
N ASN A 109 0.49 27.45 -15.71
CA ASN A 109 0.14 28.16 -16.94
C ASN A 109 -1.34 28.59 -16.92
N LEU A 110 -2.25 27.70 -16.51
CA LEU A 110 -3.67 28.03 -16.39
C LEU A 110 -3.91 29.14 -15.36
N LEU A 111 -3.23 29.11 -14.21
CA LEU A 111 -3.30 30.19 -13.22
C LEU A 111 -2.81 31.52 -13.80
N GLU A 112 -1.74 31.52 -14.58
CA GLU A 112 -1.24 32.71 -15.26
C GLU A 112 -2.26 33.26 -16.27
N GLN A 113 -2.88 32.39 -17.08
CA GLN A 113 -3.92 32.78 -18.02
C GLN A 113 -5.13 33.39 -17.32
N LEU A 114 -5.59 32.80 -16.20
CA LEU A 114 -6.71 33.34 -15.42
C LEU A 114 -6.39 34.71 -14.82
N LYS A 115 -5.14 34.91 -14.36
CA LYS A 115 -4.66 36.22 -13.89
C LYS A 115 -4.71 37.28 -15.01
N ILE A 116 -4.25 36.93 -16.21
CA ILE A 116 -4.31 37.83 -17.37
C ILE A 116 -5.76 38.18 -17.71
N GLN A 117 -6.66 37.21 -17.62
CA GLN A 117 -8.09 37.39 -17.89
C GLN A 117 -8.86 38.07 -16.74
N ASN A 118 -8.19 38.46 -15.64
CA ASN A 118 -8.78 39.05 -14.44
C ASN A 118 -9.93 38.22 -13.85
N VAL A 119 -9.85 36.89 -13.97
CA VAL A 119 -10.83 35.98 -13.37
C VAL A 119 -10.41 35.69 -11.93
N SER A 120 -11.35 35.80 -11.00
CA SER A 120 -11.11 35.44 -9.60
C SER A 120 -10.90 33.94 -9.48
N VAL A 121 -9.72 33.53 -9.00
CA VAL A 121 -9.38 32.12 -8.74
C VAL A 121 -9.61 31.81 -7.27
N ASP A 122 -10.32 30.71 -6.99
CA ASP A 122 -10.49 30.19 -5.64
C ASP A 122 -9.11 29.84 -5.03
N GLU A 123 -8.86 30.28 -3.80
CA GLU A 123 -7.60 30.06 -3.08
C GLU A 123 -7.26 28.57 -2.93
N ASN A 124 -8.28 27.70 -2.90
CA ASN A 124 -8.09 26.24 -2.82
C ASN A 124 -7.40 25.63 -4.05
N LEU A 125 -7.38 26.37 -5.17
CA LEU A 125 -6.70 25.96 -6.40
C LEU A 125 -5.23 26.38 -6.40
N ILE A 126 -4.78 27.22 -5.46
CA ILE A 126 -3.37 27.63 -5.36
C ILE A 126 -2.63 26.54 -4.59
N VAL A 127 -2.23 25.47 -5.29
CA VAL A 127 -1.48 24.38 -4.68
C VAL A 127 0.00 24.78 -4.57
N GLU A 128 0.51 24.94 -3.35
CA GLU A 128 1.95 25.06 -3.12
C GLU A 128 2.63 23.74 -3.49
N ILE A 129 3.37 23.73 -4.60
CA ILE A 129 4.13 22.57 -5.02
C ILE A 129 5.30 22.39 -4.05
N PRO A 130 5.41 21.26 -3.32
CA PRO A 130 6.52 21.01 -2.44
C PRO A 130 7.83 20.98 -3.22
N LYS A 131 8.79 21.82 -2.83
CA LYS A 131 10.14 21.80 -3.41
C LYS A 131 10.87 20.59 -2.87
N PHE A 132 10.91 19.50 -3.64
CA PHE A 132 11.74 18.35 -3.29
C PHE A 132 13.22 18.74 -3.46
N SER A 133 13.96 18.76 -2.35
CA SER A 133 15.42 18.85 -2.38
C SER A 133 15.94 17.62 -3.10
N THR A 134 16.50 17.81 -4.30
CA THR A 134 17.32 16.79 -4.94
C THR A 134 18.58 16.68 -4.10
N ASN A 135 18.55 15.90 -3.02
CA ASN A 135 19.77 15.39 -2.45
C ASN A 135 20.38 14.52 -3.54
N LYS A 136 21.30 15.12 -4.31
CA LYS A 136 22.22 14.35 -5.14
C LYS A 136 22.88 13.38 -4.18
N ILE A 137 22.55 12.11 -4.30
CA ILE A 137 23.37 11.04 -3.75
C ILE A 137 24.65 11.14 -4.56
N SER A 138 25.60 11.92 -4.05
CA SER A 138 26.96 11.98 -4.56
C SER A 138 27.45 10.54 -4.55
N ARG A 139 27.57 9.96 -5.74
CA ARG A 139 28.36 8.75 -5.95
C ARG A 139 29.80 9.21 -6.00
N ASP A 140 30.28 9.74 -4.88
CA ASP A 140 31.68 10.10 -4.72
C ASP A 140 32.37 8.89 -4.09
N ASP A 141 33.31 8.36 -4.88
CA ASP A 141 34.52 7.63 -4.50
C ASP A 141 34.37 6.29 -3.75
N ASP A 142 34.67 5.21 -4.47
CA ASP A 142 35.50 4.13 -3.93
C ASP A 142 36.43 3.59 -5.04
N PRO A 143 37.64 3.15 -4.68
CA PRO A 143 38.90 3.37 -5.41
C PRO A 143 39.19 2.45 -6.61
#